data_AF-A0A947FVN4-F1
#
_entry.id   AF-A0A947FVN4-F1
#
_cell.length_a   1.000
_cell.length_b   1.000
_cell.length_c   1.000
_cell.angle_alpha   90.00
_cell.angle_beta   90.00
_cell.angle_gamma   90.00
#
_symmetry.space_group_name_H-M   'P 1'
#
loop_
_entity.id
_entity.type
_entity.pdbx_description
1 polymer ?
#
loop_
_entity_poly.entity_id
_entity_poly.type
_entity_poly.pdbx_seq_one_letter_code
_entity_poly.pdbx_strand_id
1 'polypeptide(L)'
;MEEQSQENSGQKQKLKQVSRTSIRGAFLSLLLVVVIIGIVVAGVSFVMQQNNISEAEQHLADNSVQMLSQGITSRTDGYRKLVNHLSRESHIVELMKVKDLTTLEEVAAEVTDNSPHILKVRYLLKDHSDTDNDPVVPLSFSTLDMANRAAKSGELTVAEFHAPNSPAKHIALAGPIKTLSGETLGAVHVAFNPQELLDQVNQLKSPGVAVALFQKSGEDGIELARSNGFGSAQDKPVRIEGSIWELHYQPLSATSFIGKMLVAIVILAGTLVVVVMLFFKQMKLRKALAYDQKLMLEIVENKLAGKQKNLFTNFALDENKDTIKQLSQLDTTAVAAKQKPAKTKTTEAEEDAAPAFPSHVSQSEGESANVEDFSGATISEEIFRKYDIRGVVGDTLSLEHAYVIGKAIGSLAIERGETDMLVARDGRISSKDLSSTLIRGICESGVNVVDLGLMPTPVMYFGTNFLSAKSGVMVTGSHNPPDYNGFKIVIAGNTLSGEDIEGLHGRIVTGRFNSGEGTRDELDISADYINRISEDVQLLKPMKVVLDCGHGAASVVARSLFELLNCEVISQYCDVDGNFPAHHPDPGNEENMAELVKA
;
A
#
# COMPACT_ATOMS: atom_id res chain seq x y z
N MET A 1 5.85 -59.15 -84.70
CA MET A 1 6.26 -57.89 -85.35
C MET A 1 5.65 -56.65 -84.69
N GLU A 2 4.70 -56.83 -83.76
CA GLU A 2 4.94 -56.32 -82.41
C GLU A 2 6.27 -56.85 -81.82
N GLU A 3 6.66 -56.35 -80.64
CA GLU A 3 7.90 -56.61 -79.88
C GLU A 3 9.20 -55.85 -80.23
N GLN A 4 9.33 -55.16 -81.38
CA GLN A 4 10.54 -54.33 -81.64
C GLN A 4 10.34 -52.79 -81.66
N SER A 5 9.11 -52.30 -81.44
CA SER A 5 8.83 -50.86 -81.33
C SER A 5 8.91 -50.28 -79.92
N GLN A 6 9.07 -51.10 -78.87
CA GLN A 6 9.02 -50.65 -77.46
C GLN A 6 10.38 -50.58 -76.75
N GLU A 7 11.39 -51.36 -77.14
CA GLU A 7 12.65 -51.41 -76.39
C GLU A 7 13.53 -50.16 -76.62
N ASN A 8 13.50 -49.59 -77.82
CA ASN A 8 14.36 -48.47 -78.24
C ASN A 8 13.85 -47.07 -77.79
N SER A 9 12.64 -46.99 -77.23
CA SER A 9 12.11 -45.78 -76.58
C SER A 9 12.46 -45.74 -75.09
N GLY A 10 12.36 -46.89 -74.39
CA GLY A 10 12.62 -47.00 -72.96
C GLY A 10 14.04 -46.61 -72.52
N GLN A 11 15.07 -46.93 -73.31
CA GLN A 11 16.45 -46.54 -72.98
C GLN A 11 16.71 -45.03 -73.19
N LYS A 12 16.09 -44.39 -74.18
CA LYS A 12 16.27 -42.95 -74.44
C LYS A 12 15.59 -42.04 -73.42
N GLN A 13 14.63 -42.53 -72.64
CA GLN A 13 14.05 -41.79 -71.51
C GLN A 13 14.84 -41.93 -70.19
N LYS A 14 15.55 -43.05 -69.94
CA LYS A 14 16.26 -43.28 -68.67
C LYS A 14 17.61 -42.55 -68.50
N LEU A 15 18.16 -41.95 -69.56
CA LEU A 15 19.44 -41.22 -69.51
C LEU A 15 19.33 -39.71 -69.28
N LYS A 16 18.14 -39.17 -68.99
CA LYS A 16 17.88 -37.72 -68.94
C LYS A 16 17.72 -37.11 -67.54
N GLN A 17 18.22 -37.78 -66.48
CA GLN A 17 18.17 -37.23 -65.11
C GLN A 17 19.39 -37.49 -64.21
N VAL A 18 20.59 -37.68 -64.77
CA VAL A 18 21.83 -37.37 -64.01
C VAL A 18 21.91 -35.85 -63.89
N SER A 19 21.72 -35.32 -62.69
CA SER A 19 21.65 -33.88 -62.48
C SER A 19 23.03 -33.24 -62.69
N ARG A 20 23.22 -32.54 -63.82
CA ARG A 20 24.23 -31.49 -63.90
C ARG A 20 23.98 -30.52 -62.74
N THR A 21 24.92 -30.45 -61.79
CA THR A 21 24.92 -29.49 -60.68
C THR A 21 25.28 -28.10 -61.22
N SER A 22 24.47 -27.60 -62.16
CA SER A 22 24.78 -26.40 -62.92
C SER A 22 24.86 -25.17 -62.03
N ILE A 23 25.60 -24.16 -62.49
CA ILE A 23 25.84 -22.89 -61.81
C ILE A 23 24.54 -22.26 -61.28
N ARG A 24 23.39 -22.46 -61.95
CA ARG A 24 22.06 -22.03 -61.48
C ARG A 24 21.67 -22.57 -60.11
N GLY A 25 22.02 -23.82 -59.79
CA GLY A 25 21.74 -24.44 -58.49
C GLY A 25 22.62 -23.90 -57.37
N ALA A 26 23.88 -23.57 -57.67
CA ALA A 26 24.74 -22.83 -56.75
C ALA A 26 24.19 -21.41 -56.51
N PHE A 27 23.84 -20.70 -57.60
CA PHE A 27 23.29 -19.34 -57.58
C PHE A 27 21.99 -19.23 -56.76
N LEU A 28 21.04 -20.17 -56.92
CA LEU A 28 19.82 -20.24 -56.10
C LEU A 28 20.12 -20.45 -54.61
N SER A 29 21.13 -21.26 -54.27
CA SER A 29 21.53 -21.44 -52.87
C SER A 29 22.27 -20.23 -52.28
N LEU A 30 23.02 -19.49 -53.11
CA LEU A 30 23.66 -18.23 -52.72
C LEU A 30 22.61 -17.14 -52.50
N LEU A 31 21.61 -17.05 -53.38
CA LEU A 31 20.49 -16.13 -53.28
C LEU A 31 19.70 -16.34 -51.97
N LEU A 32 19.42 -17.60 -51.59
CA LEU A 32 18.73 -17.87 -50.32
C LEU A 32 19.56 -17.46 -49.10
N VAL A 33 20.88 -17.68 -49.12
CA VAL A 33 21.77 -17.22 -48.04
C VAL A 33 21.78 -15.70 -47.94
N VAL A 34 21.81 -14.98 -49.08
CA VAL A 34 21.70 -13.50 -49.10
C VAL A 34 20.35 -13.02 -48.55
N VAL A 35 19.24 -13.69 -48.89
CA VAL A 35 17.91 -13.36 -48.34
C VAL A 35 17.86 -13.59 -46.83
N ILE A 36 18.40 -14.70 -46.33
CA ILE A 36 18.45 -14.99 -44.89
C ILE A 36 19.31 -13.96 -44.15
N ILE A 37 20.47 -13.57 -44.70
CA ILE A 37 21.31 -12.50 -44.14
C ILE A 37 20.54 -11.16 -44.13
N GLY A 38 19.84 -10.81 -45.20
CA GLY A 38 19.02 -9.59 -45.27
C GLY A 38 17.91 -9.56 -44.20
N ILE A 39 17.24 -10.68 -43.97
CA ILE A 39 16.22 -10.83 -42.92
C ILE A 39 16.84 -10.68 -41.52
N VAL A 40 18.00 -11.29 -41.26
CA VAL A 40 18.72 -11.16 -39.98
C VAL A 40 19.18 -9.72 -39.74
N VAL A 41 19.73 -9.05 -40.75
CA VAL A 41 20.13 -7.64 -40.66
C VAL A 41 18.90 -6.75 -40.38
N ALA A 42 17.79 -6.95 -41.10
CA ALA A 42 16.56 -6.20 -40.86
C ALA A 42 16.00 -6.40 -39.43
N GLY A 43 16.04 -7.63 -38.91
CA GLY A 43 15.64 -7.94 -37.53
C GLY A 43 16.54 -7.28 -36.48
N VAL A 44 17.86 -7.31 -36.68
CA VAL A 44 18.83 -6.61 -35.80
C VAL A 44 18.61 -5.10 -35.86
N SER A 45 18.46 -4.51 -37.05
CA SER A 45 18.16 -3.07 -37.20
C SER A 45 16.84 -2.68 -36.53
N PHE A 46 15.80 -3.52 -36.63
CA PHE A 46 14.52 -3.29 -35.95
C PHE A 46 14.68 -3.30 -34.42
N VAL A 47 15.41 -4.28 -33.85
CA VAL A 47 15.66 -4.34 -32.40
C VAL A 47 16.52 -3.17 -31.92
N MET A 48 17.54 -2.76 -32.68
CA MET A 48 18.33 -1.57 -32.35
C MET A 48 17.48 -0.30 -32.40
N GLN A 49 16.63 -0.14 -33.43
CA GLN A 49 15.69 0.97 -33.51
C GLN A 49 14.70 0.97 -32.35
N GLN A 50 14.16 -0.19 -31.94
CA GLN A 50 13.25 -0.31 -30.81
C GLN A 50 13.93 0.00 -29.47
N ASN A 51 15.19 -0.41 -29.27
CA ASN A 51 15.93 -0.09 -28.05
C ASN A 51 16.21 1.43 -27.97
N ASN A 52 16.64 2.05 -29.07
CA ASN A 52 16.84 3.49 -29.17
C ASN A 52 15.54 4.29 -28.89
N ILE A 53 14.38 3.79 -29.34
CA ILE A 53 13.07 4.40 -29.03
C ILE A 53 12.77 4.29 -27.53
N SER A 54 12.96 3.12 -26.92
CA SER A 54 12.75 2.91 -25.49
C SER A 54 13.68 3.76 -24.61
N GLU A 55 14.93 3.98 -25.05
CA GLU A 55 15.88 4.88 -24.39
C GLU A 55 15.46 6.35 -24.52
N ALA A 56 14.96 6.77 -25.68
CA ALA A 56 14.43 8.12 -25.89
C ALA A 56 13.14 8.39 -25.09
N GLU A 57 12.23 7.41 -25.01
CA GLU A 57 11.02 7.45 -24.17
C GLU A 57 11.39 7.55 -22.68
N GLN A 58 12.37 6.76 -22.21
CA GLN A 58 12.87 6.85 -20.84
C GLN A 58 13.52 8.22 -20.55
N HIS A 59 14.35 8.76 -21.46
CA HIS A 59 14.92 10.09 -21.27
C HIS A 59 13.85 11.20 -21.25
N LEU A 60 12.78 11.07 -22.04
CA LEU A 60 11.65 12.00 -22.02
C LEU A 60 10.86 11.90 -20.71
N ALA A 61 10.71 10.69 -20.15
CA ALA A 61 10.09 10.46 -18.85
C ALA A 61 10.92 11.04 -17.69
N ASP A 62 12.20 10.68 -17.60
CA ASP A 62 13.13 11.16 -16.58
C ASP A 62 13.21 12.71 -16.61
N ASN A 63 13.25 13.33 -17.80
CA ASN A 63 13.20 14.79 -17.95
C ASN A 63 11.84 15.40 -17.54
N SER A 64 10.71 14.76 -17.85
CA SER A 64 9.38 15.23 -17.46
C SER A 64 9.22 15.26 -15.93
N VAL A 65 9.73 14.23 -15.24
CA VAL A 65 9.71 14.15 -13.77
C VAL A 65 10.70 15.13 -13.15
N GLN A 66 11.88 15.35 -13.74
CA GLN A 66 12.81 16.42 -13.34
C GLN A 66 12.15 17.81 -13.41
N MET A 67 11.46 18.13 -14.51
CA MET A 67 10.76 19.42 -14.67
C MET A 67 9.60 19.57 -13.68
N LEU A 68 8.81 18.52 -13.44
CA LEU A 68 7.76 18.53 -12.42
C LEU A 68 8.35 18.73 -11.01
N SER A 69 9.42 18.01 -10.68
CA SER A 69 10.13 18.12 -9.40
C SER A 69 10.64 19.56 -9.15
N GLN A 70 11.24 20.18 -10.16
CA GLN A 70 11.71 21.57 -10.10
C GLN A 70 10.54 22.56 -9.97
N GLY A 71 9.43 22.34 -10.67
CA GLY A 71 8.22 23.17 -10.54
C GLY A 71 7.60 23.12 -9.15
N ILE A 72 7.45 21.92 -8.57
CA ILE A 72 6.97 21.73 -7.20
C ILE A 72 7.95 22.33 -6.19
N THR A 73 9.25 22.11 -6.36
CA THR A 73 10.31 22.66 -5.49
C THR A 73 10.33 24.20 -5.51
N SER A 74 10.12 24.81 -6.68
CA SER A 74 10.02 26.28 -6.79
C SER A 74 8.77 26.83 -6.08
N ARG A 75 7.70 26.02 -5.98
CA ARG A 75 6.47 26.36 -5.26
C ARG A 75 6.64 26.21 -3.74
N THR A 76 7.25 25.11 -3.26
CA THR A 76 7.54 24.91 -1.82
C THR A 76 8.51 25.95 -1.27
N ASP A 77 9.54 26.34 -2.03
CA ASP A 77 10.44 27.43 -1.66
C ASP A 77 9.73 28.79 -1.62
N GLY A 78 8.77 29.03 -2.51
CA GLY A 78 7.87 30.19 -2.44
C GLY A 78 7.07 30.25 -1.13
N TYR A 79 6.44 29.14 -0.74
CA TYR A 79 5.73 29.04 0.55
C TYR A 79 6.67 29.28 1.75
N ARG A 80 7.86 28.66 1.75
CA ARG A 80 8.86 28.84 2.82
C ARG A 80 9.34 30.28 2.93
N LYS A 81 9.54 30.98 1.80
CA LYS A 81 9.89 32.41 1.78
C LYS A 81 8.81 33.30 2.39
N LEU A 82 7.53 33.01 2.10
CA LEU A 82 6.41 33.75 2.67
C LEU A 82 6.29 33.52 4.19
N VAL A 83 6.31 32.26 4.64
CA VAL A 83 6.27 31.91 6.08
C VAL A 83 7.42 32.57 6.84
N ASN A 84 8.62 32.60 6.25
CA ASN A 84 9.80 33.26 6.81
C ASN A 84 9.72 34.81 6.77
N HIS A 85 8.85 35.40 5.95
CA HIS A 85 8.58 36.84 5.98
C HIS A 85 7.66 37.16 7.17
N LEU A 86 6.50 36.50 7.22
CA LEU A 86 5.48 36.67 8.26
C LEU A 86 6.04 36.39 9.67
N SER A 87 6.96 35.43 9.83
CA SER A 87 7.57 35.11 11.13
C SER A 87 8.60 36.13 11.64
N ARG A 88 8.90 37.17 10.86
CA ARG A 88 9.94 38.18 11.13
C ARG A 88 9.44 39.63 11.15
N GLU A 89 8.15 39.85 10.95
CA GLU A 89 7.58 41.19 10.97
C GLU A 89 7.62 41.80 12.37
N SER A 90 8.14 43.03 12.49
CA SER A 90 8.38 43.66 13.79
C SER A 90 7.09 43.87 14.58
N HIS A 91 5.98 44.17 13.90
CA HIS A 91 4.68 44.36 14.53
C HIS A 91 4.14 43.06 15.11
N ILE A 92 4.20 41.94 14.37
CA ILE A 92 3.86 40.59 14.88
C ILE A 92 4.71 40.24 16.11
N VAL A 93 6.02 40.51 16.07
CA VAL A 93 6.94 40.29 17.21
C VAL A 93 6.62 41.19 18.42
N GLU A 94 5.95 42.33 18.23
CA GLU A 94 5.48 43.19 19.31
C GLU A 94 4.15 42.70 19.90
N LEU A 95 3.15 42.40 19.06
CA LEU A 95 1.86 41.84 19.47
C LEU A 95 2.03 40.51 20.24
N MET A 96 2.91 39.63 19.77
CA MET A 96 3.23 38.35 20.42
C MET A 96 3.90 38.51 21.80
N LYS A 97 4.59 39.63 22.08
CA LYS A 97 5.15 39.91 23.43
C LYS A 97 4.07 40.36 24.41
N VAL A 98 3.16 41.23 23.95
CA VAL A 98 2.06 41.74 24.79
C VAL A 98 0.89 40.75 24.91
N LYS A 99 0.91 39.67 24.11
CA LYS A 99 -0.13 38.64 23.99
C LYS A 99 -1.49 39.20 23.56
N ASP A 100 -1.45 40.16 22.65
CA ASP A 100 -2.66 40.71 22.01
C ASP A 100 -3.16 39.75 20.93
N LEU A 101 -3.89 38.72 21.37
CA LEU A 101 -4.40 37.67 20.49
C LEU A 101 -5.46 38.20 19.51
N THR A 102 -6.29 39.15 19.93
CA THR A 102 -7.33 39.74 19.07
C THR A 102 -6.71 40.44 17.86
N THR A 103 -5.73 41.32 18.06
CA THR A 103 -5.06 42.01 16.94
C THR A 103 -4.24 41.03 16.08
N LEU A 104 -3.70 39.95 16.67
CA LEU A 104 -3.06 38.88 15.89
C LEU A 104 -4.04 38.11 15.00
N GLU A 105 -5.26 37.85 15.46
CA GLU A 105 -6.31 37.23 14.64
C GLU A 105 -6.79 38.18 13.52
N GLU A 106 -6.94 39.47 13.79
CA GLU A 106 -7.29 40.49 12.77
C GLU A 106 -6.22 40.57 11.66
N VAL A 107 -4.93 40.64 12.02
CA VAL A 107 -3.84 40.66 11.03
C VAL A 107 -3.71 39.32 10.29
N ALA A 108 -3.94 38.19 10.96
CA ALA A 108 -3.98 36.88 10.30
C ALA A 108 -5.12 36.76 9.28
N ALA A 109 -6.27 37.36 9.57
CA ALA A 109 -7.39 37.46 8.63
C ALA A 109 -7.02 38.36 7.43
N GLU A 110 -6.47 39.57 7.66
CA GLU A 110 -6.06 40.47 6.58
C GLU A 110 -5.03 39.82 5.63
N VAL A 111 -4.04 39.11 6.16
CA VAL A 111 -3.04 38.39 5.33
C VAL A 111 -3.70 37.25 4.55
N THR A 112 -4.69 36.57 5.12
CA THR A 112 -5.43 35.48 4.45
C THR A 112 -6.30 36.03 3.31
N ASP A 113 -7.14 37.03 3.57
CA ASP A 113 -8.10 37.59 2.61
C ASP A 113 -7.41 38.25 1.39
N ASN A 114 -6.22 38.85 1.59
CA ASN A 114 -5.44 39.44 0.51
C ASN A 114 -4.61 38.42 -0.30
N SER A 115 -4.60 37.12 0.07
CA SER A 115 -3.68 36.12 -0.48
C SER A 115 -4.40 34.91 -1.08
N PRO A 116 -4.70 34.87 -2.40
CA PRO A 116 -5.56 33.85 -3.01
C PRO A 116 -5.03 32.41 -3.00
N HIS A 117 -3.79 32.18 -2.56
CA HIS A 117 -3.18 30.85 -2.40
C HIS A 117 -3.07 30.40 -0.92
N ILE A 118 -3.42 31.26 0.04
CA ILE A 118 -3.50 30.95 1.47
C ILE A 118 -4.94 30.57 1.81
N LEU A 119 -5.11 29.56 2.65
CA LEU A 119 -6.41 29.18 3.21
C LEU A 119 -6.56 29.68 4.66
N LYS A 120 -5.46 29.79 5.41
CA LYS A 120 -5.44 30.33 6.78
C LYS A 120 -4.03 30.73 7.22
N VAL A 121 -3.88 31.89 7.86
CA VAL A 121 -2.74 32.20 8.75
C VAL A 121 -3.18 32.02 10.21
N ARG A 122 -2.28 31.55 11.08
CA ARG A 122 -2.44 31.55 12.54
C ARG A 122 -1.14 31.99 13.21
N TYR A 123 -1.21 32.84 14.23
CA TYR A 123 -0.07 33.20 15.08
C TYR A 123 -0.25 32.53 16.45
N LEU A 124 0.56 31.51 16.72
CA LEU A 124 0.39 30.62 17.88
C LEU A 124 1.50 30.88 18.91
N LEU A 125 1.11 31.16 20.16
CA LEU A 125 2.05 31.27 21.28
C LEU A 125 2.74 29.92 21.54
N LYS A 126 3.98 29.98 22.03
CA LYS A 126 4.83 28.80 22.29
C LYS A 126 4.18 27.70 23.15
N ASP A 127 3.28 28.07 24.04
CA ASP A 127 2.63 27.16 25.00
C ASP A 127 1.13 26.97 24.69
N HIS A 128 0.71 27.21 23.43
CA HIS A 128 -0.68 27.06 22.99
C HIS A 128 -1.02 25.58 22.71
N SER A 129 -2.09 25.10 23.36
CA SER A 129 -2.53 23.70 23.34
C SER A 129 -3.91 23.47 22.70
N ASP A 130 -4.65 24.55 22.43
CA ASP A 130 -6.06 24.46 22.10
C ASP A 130 -6.27 24.12 20.62
N THR A 131 -7.30 23.33 20.35
CA THR A 131 -7.68 22.91 18.99
C THR A 131 -8.93 23.65 18.55
N ASP A 132 -9.08 23.87 17.24
CA ASP A 132 -10.27 24.49 16.65
C ASP A 132 -10.89 23.62 15.56
N ASN A 133 -12.20 23.82 15.36
CA ASN A 133 -13.01 23.16 14.34
C ASN A 133 -13.28 24.11 13.16
N ASP A 134 -12.27 24.88 12.71
CA ASP A 134 -12.40 25.70 11.51
C ASP A 134 -12.78 24.80 10.30
N PRO A 135 -13.86 25.11 9.57
CA PRO A 135 -14.41 24.21 8.55
C PRO A 135 -13.59 24.15 7.26
N VAL A 136 -12.57 25.00 7.10
CA VAL A 136 -11.68 25.03 5.93
C VAL A 136 -10.30 24.48 6.30
N VAL A 137 -9.76 24.87 7.45
CA VAL A 137 -8.42 24.49 7.94
C VAL A 137 -8.44 24.31 9.46
N PRO A 138 -8.87 23.16 10.01
CA PRO A 138 -8.95 22.96 11.46
C PRO A 138 -7.57 22.99 12.14
N LEU A 139 -7.49 23.61 13.30
CA LEU A 139 -6.31 23.57 14.18
C LEU A 139 -6.25 22.22 14.91
N SER A 140 -5.75 21.21 14.21
CA SER A 140 -5.55 19.85 14.71
C SER A 140 -4.24 19.69 15.50
N PHE A 141 -4.08 18.56 16.18
CA PHE A 141 -2.85 18.22 16.91
C PHE A 141 -1.61 18.13 16.01
N SER A 142 -1.73 17.78 14.71
CA SER A 142 -0.58 17.82 13.79
C SER A 142 -0.18 19.26 13.43
N THR A 143 -1.14 20.18 13.33
CA THR A 143 -0.90 21.62 13.17
C THR A 143 -0.23 22.20 14.43
N LEU A 144 -0.67 21.81 15.63
CA LEU A 144 -0.04 22.20 16.89
C LEU A 144 1.39 21.62 17.03
N ASP A 145 1.61 20.35 16.70
CA ASP A 145 2.94 19.74 16.67
C ASP A 145 3.87 20.47 15.68
N MET A 146 3.42 20.78 14.46
CA MET A 146 4.21 21.52 13.48
C MET A 146 4.61 22.91 14.00
N ALA A 147 3.67 23.65 14.60
CA ALA A 147 3.95 24.95 15.20
C ALA A 147 4.94 24.85 16.37
N ASN A 148 4.78 23.83 17.23
CA ASN A 148 5.67 23.56 18.35
C ASN A 148 7.06 23.08 17.90
N ARG A 149 7.16 22.31 16.81
CA ARG A 149 8.42 21.96 16.14
C ARG A 149 9.15 23.20 15.65
N ALA A 150 8.46 24.13 14.97
CA ALA A 150 9.05 25.40 14.56
C ALA A 150 9.52 26.23 15.77
N ALA A 151 8.67 26.38 16.79
CA ALA A 151 8.99 27.17 17.97
C ALA A 151 10.19 26.61 18.76
N LYS A 152 10.24 25.28 18.94
CA LYS A 152 11.26 24.56 19.73
C LYS A 152 12.60 24.40 19.00
N SER A 153 12.59 24.12 17.71
CA SER A 153 13.83 24.13 16.89
C SER A 153 14.35 25.54 16.65
N GLY A 154 13.44 26.50 16.51
CA GLY A 154 13.77 27.84 16.07
C GLY A 154 14.13 27.92 14.58
N GLU A 155 13.72 26.94 13.78
CA GLU A 155 13.85 26.88 12.32
C GLU A 155 12.47 26.75 11.65
N LEU A 156 12.37 27.02 10.34
CA LEU A 156 11.15 26.75 9.57
C LEU A 156 10.96 25.25 9.38
N THR A 157 9.72 24.78 9.42
CA THR A 157 9.40 23.42 8.98
C THR A 157 9.54 23.25 7.47
N VAL A 158 9.52 21.99 7.06
CA VAL A 158 9.28 21.60 5.67
C VAL A 158 7.78 21.64 5.36
N ALA A 159 7.43 21.61 4.07
CA ALA A 159 6.06 21.49 3.60
C ALA A 159 5.53 20.06 3.84
N GLU A 160 4.36 19.97 4.47
CA GLU A 160 3.66 18.73 4.83
C GLU A 160 2.19 18.87 4.38
N PHE A 161 1.57 17.80 3.87
CA PHE A 161 0.12 17.75 3.59
C PHE A 161 -0.62 17.34 4.85
N HIS A 162 -1.64 18.10 5.24
CA HIS A 162 -2.54 17.80 6.35
C HIS A 162 -3.92 17.38 5.82
N ALA A 163 -4.59 16.49 6.56
CA ALA A 163 -5.90 15.92 6.27
C ALA A 163 -6.09 15.45 4.79
N PRO A 164 -5.16 14.64 4.22
CA PRO A 164 -5.14 14.33 2.77
C PRO A 164 -6.39 13.60 2.26
N ASN A 165 -7.16 12.95 3.14
CA ASN A 165 -8.41 12.25 2.81
C ASN A 165 -9.68 13.10 3.04
N SER A 166 -9.54 14.34 3.50
CA SER A 166 -10.64 15.26 3.86
C SER A 166 -10.87 16.36 2.80
N PRO A 167 -12.07 16.97 2.74
CA PRO A 167 -12.28 18.25 2.06
C PRO A 167 -11.37 19.37 2.61
N ALA A 168 -11.00 19.32 3.90
CA ALA A 168 -10.11 20.29 4.56
C ALA A 168 -8.61 20.07 4.25
N LYS A 169 -8.29 19.39 3.13
CA LYS A 169 -6.90 19.10 2.74
C LYS A 169 -6.13 20.37 2.42
N HIS A 170 -4.94 20.51 3.00
CA HIS A 170 -4.09 21.67 2.81
C HIS A 170 -2.60 21.33 2.90
N ILE A 171 -1.77 22.22 2.37
CA ILE A 171 -0.32 22.18 2.59
C ILE A 171 -0.02 23.09 3.79
N ALA A 172 0.61 22.54 4.83
CA ALA A 172 0.93 23.22 6.07
C ALA A 172 2.44 23.51 6.16
N LEU A 173 2.78 24.70 6.69
CA LEU A 173 4.13 25.10 7.07
C LEU A 173 4.09 25.98 8.33
N ALA A 174 5.10 25.87 9.19
CA ALA A 174 5.27 26.76 10.33
C ALA A 174 6.66 27.43 10.36
N GLY A 175 6.71 28.66 10.89
CA GLY A 175 7.90 29.47 11.03
C GLY A 175 8.02 30.10 12.42
N PRO A 176 9.22 30.12 13.03
CA PRO A 176 9.43 30.59 14.39
C PRO A 176 9.35 32.12 14.47
N ILE A 177 8.63 32.62 15.48
CA ILE A 177 8.57 34.06 15.78
C ILE A 177 9.54 34.34 16.92
N LYS A 178 10.59 35.11 16.61
CA LYS A 178 11.71 35.37 17.52
C LYS A 178 11.90 36.85 17.81
N THR A 179 12.33 37.16 19.03
CA THR A 179 12.80 38.49 19.39
C THR A 179 14.18 38.78 18.78
N LEU A 180 14.61 40.05 18.81
CA LEU A 180 15.98 40.43 18.43
C LEU A 180 17.07 39.83 19.34
N SER A 181 16.73 39.34 20.54
CA SER A 181 17.64 38.59 21.41
C SER A 181 17.65 37.07 21.14
N GLY A 182 16.86 36.59 20.16
CA GLY A 182 16.81 35.18 19.74
C GLY A 182 15.83 34.29 20.52
N GLU A 183 15.11 34.85 21.49
CA GLU A 183 14.05 34.18 22.25
C GLU A 183 12.84 33.89 21.34
N THR A 184 12.37 32.64 21.31
CA THR A 184 11.16 32.26 20.56
C THR A 184 9.90 32.52 21.38
N LEU A 185 9.00 33.34 20.85
CA LEU A 185 7.69 33.66 21.44
C LEU A 185 6.59 32.65 21.05
N GLY A 186 6.79 31.96 19.92
CA GLY A 186 5.82 31.06 19.32
C GLY A 186 6.14 30.81 17.84
N ALA A 187 5.13 30.52 17.03
CA ALA A 187 5.26 30.31 15.60
C ALA A 187 4.09 30.91 14.81
N VAL A 188 4.36 31.33 13.57
CA VAL A 188 3.30 31.50 12.56
C VAL A 188 3.09 30.14 11.89
N HIS A 189 1.83 29.73 11.72
CA HIS A 189 1.43 28.62 10.87
C HIS A 189 0.66 29.16 9.67
N VAL A 190 0.94 28.63 8.47
CA VAL A 190 0.24 29.01 7.24
C VAL A 190 -0.22 27.75 6.50
N ALA A 191 -1.51 27.68 6.22
CA ALA A 191 -2.11 26.68 5.34
C ALA A 191 -2.27 27.25 3.93
N PHE A 192 -1.83 26.49 2.93
CA PHE A 192 -1.87 26.83 1.52
C PHE A 192 -2.84 25.93 0.76
N ASN A 193 -3.47 26.49 -0.27
CA ASN A 193 -4.36 25.76 -1.17
C ASN A 193 -3.54 24.73 -1.98
N PRO A 194 -3.83 23.41 -1.86
CA PRO A 194 -3.05 22.38 -2.53
C PRO A 194 -3.38 22.22 -4.01
N GLN A 195 -4.53 22.73 -4.47
CA GLN A 195 -5.16 22.32 -5.73
C GLN A 195 -4.24 22.53 -6.93
N GLU A 196 -3.57 23.67 -7.06
CA GLU A 196 -2.64 23.94 -8.16
C GLU A 196 -1.44 22.98 -8.21
N LEU A 197 -0.99 22.47 -7.06
CA LEU A 197 0.13 21.53 -6.97
C LEU A 197 -0.33 20.12 -7.36
N LEU A 198 -1.50 19.71 -6.85
CA LEU A 198 -2.14 18.44 -7.23
C LEU A 198 -2.46 18.41 -8.73
N ASP A 199 -2.96 19.51 -9.29
CA ASP A 199 -3.21 19.67 -10.73
C ASP A 199 -1.93 19.56 -11.57
N GLN A 200 -0.81 20.15 -11.12
CA GLN A 200 0.49 20.01 -11.79
C GLN A 200 0.94 18.54 -11.93
N VAL A 201 0.57 17.67 -10.98
CA VAL A 201 0.84 16.21 -11.05
C VAL A 201 -0.23 15.50 -11.90
N ASN A 202 -1.51 15.69 -11.60
CA ASN A 202 -2.63 14.99 -12.23
C ASN A 202 -2.72 15.25 -13.75
N GLN A 203 -2.38 16.47 -14.18
CA GLN A 203 -2.42 16.91 -15.57
C GLN A 203 -1.12 16.61 -16.36
N LEU A 204 -0.11 15.98 -15.75
CA LEU A 204 1.16 15.65 -16.40
C LEU A 204 0.95 14.66 -17.57
N LYS A 205 1.14 15.14 -18.80
CA LYS A 205 1.05 14.34 -20.03
C LYS A 205 2.41 13.74 -20.41
N SER A 206 2.79 12.64 -19.75
CA SER A 206 3.96 11.85 -20.12
C SER A 206 3.54 10.59 -20.92
N PRO A 207 4.10 10.31 -22.11
CA PRO A 207 3.81 9.10 -22.86
C PRO A 207 4.22 7.84 -22.08
N GLY A 208 3.26 6.97 -21.76
CA GLY A 208 3.53 5.63 -21.21
C GLY A 208 4.15 5.60 -19.81
N VAL A 209 4.02 6.68 -19.01
CA VAL A 209 4.56 6.74 -17.64
C VAL A 209 3.51 7.35 -16.70
N ALA A 210 3.05 6.56 -15.73
CA ALA A 210 2.35 7.08 -14.56
C ALA A 210 3.36 7.70 -13.58
N VAL A 211 3.04 8.87 -13.05
CA VAL A 211 3.83 9.56 -12.02
C VAL A 211 2.91 9.85 -10.84
N ALA A 212 3.30 9.42 -9.64
CA ALA A 212 2.56 9.67 -8.41
C ALA A 212 3.40 10.53 -7.46
N LEU A 213 2.75 11.46 -6.76
CA LEU A 213 3.32 12.26 -5.68
C LEU A 213 2.96 11.61 -4.35
N PHE A 214 3.97 11.28 -3.56
CA PHE A 214 3.83 10.69 -2.23
C PHE A 214 4.29 11.65 -1.13
N GLN A 215 3.58 11.66 -0.01
CA GLN A 215 4.11 12.11 1.27
C GLN A 215 4.71 10.92 2.03
N LYS A 216 5.99 11.02 2.40
CA LYS A 216 6.69 9.95 3.10
C LYS A 216 6.21 9.87 4.56
N SER A 217 5.59 8.76 4.96
CA SER A 217 5.03 8.59 6.30
C SER A 217 5.28 7.19 6.87
N GLY A 218 6.55 6.89 7.15
CA GLY A 218 6.99 5.55 7.55
C GLY A 218 7.71 4.81 6.42
N GLU A 219 7.50 3.50 6.33
CA GLU A 219 7.99 2.69 5.20
C GLU A 219 7.10 2.88 3.97
N ASP A 220 5.77 2.88 4.17
CA ASP A 220 4.78 3.22 3.14
C ASP A 220 4.55 4.74 3.07
N GLY A 221 4.27 5.24 1.87
CA GLY A 221 3.96 6.65 1.61
C GLY A 221 2.47 6.87 1.32
N ILE A 222 1.94 8.01 1.74
CA ILE A 222 0.57 8.43 1.41
C ILE A 222 0.57 9.02 -0.01
N GLU A 223 -0.21 8.44 -0.93
CA GLU A 223 -0.37 8.99 -2.28
C GLU A 223 -1.25 10.25 -2.25
N LEU A 224 -0.76 11.34 -2.82
CA LEU A 224 -1.42 12.65 -2.82
C LEU A 224 -2.08 12.98 -4.18
N ALA A 225 -1.42 12.59 -5.28
CA ALA A 225 -1.83 12.86 -6.64
C ALA A 225 -1.16 11.88 -7.62
N ARG A 226 -1.78 11.62 -8.78
CA ARG A 226 -1.29 10.69 -9.79
C ARG A 226 -1.66 11.13 -11.20
N SER A 227 -0.70 11.11 -12.12
CA SER A 227 -0.92 11.43 -13.52
C SER A 227 -1.69 10.33 -14.25
N ASN A 228 -2.43 10.70 -15.31
CA ASN A 228 -3.23 9.80 -16.15
C ASN A 228 -2.38 8.89 -17.09
N GLY A 229 -1.18 8.50 -16.68
CA GLY A 229 -0.29 7.61 -17.41
C GLY A 229 -0.60 6.12 -17.19
N PHE A 230 0.00 5.26 -18.02
CA PHE A 230 -0.05 3.80 -17.85
C PHE A 230 1.27 3.30 -17.28
N GLY A 231 1.23 2.47 -16.23
CA GLY A 231 2.40 1.93 -15.54
C GLY A 231 2.19 1.85 -14.02
N SER A 232 3.04 1.10 -13.32
CA SER A 232 3.10 1.16 -11.85
C SER A 232 3.98 2.34 -11.41
N ALA A 233 3.71 2.90 -10.24
CA ALA A 233 4.43 4.05 -9.70
C ALA A 233 5.51 3.64 -8.67
N GLN A 234 6.42 2.74 -9.06
CA GLN A 234 7.67 2.39 -8.36
C GLN A 234 8.67 1.92 -9.42
N ASP A 235 9.83 2.56 -9.58
CA ASP A 235 11.08 2.14 -8.89
C ASP A 235 12.19 3.22 -9.00
N LYS A 236 11.81 4.51 -8.89
CA LYS A 236 12.71 5.67 -8.82
C LYS A 236 12.10 6.79 -7.96
N PRO A 237 12.47 6.96 -6.68
CA PRO A 237 12.05 8.12 -5.89
C PRO A 237 12.84 9.37 -6.30
N VAL A 238 12.14 10.47 -6.57
CA VAL A 238 12.70 11.81 -6.78
C VAL A 238 12.19 12.73 -5.68
N ARG A 239 13.07 13.09 -4.74
CA ARG A 239 12.74 13.94 -3.58
C ARG A 239 12.47 15.39 -3.99
N ILE A 240 11.44 15.99 -3.41
CA ILE A 240 11.11 17.42 -3.54
C ILE A 240 11.79 18.19 -2.40
N GLU A 241 12.61 19.20 -2.72
CA GLU A 241 13.29 19.99 -1.68
C GLU A 241 12.32 20.89 -0.90
N GLY A 242 12.66 21.15 0.36
CA GLY A 242 11.81 21.91 1.28
C GLY A 242 10.53 21.18 1.73
N SER A 243 10.39 19.88 1.46
CA SER A 243 9.23 19.05 1.82
C SER A 243 9.61 17.66 2.33
N ILE A 244 8.61 16.86 2.74
CA ILE A 244 8.71 15.41 2.95
C ILE A 244 8.17 14.60 1.76
N TRP A 245 8.13 15.18 0.55
CA TRP A 245 7.50 14.57 -0.62
C TRP A 245 8.49 13.94 -1.61
N GLU A 246 8.03 12.89 -2.28
CA GLU A 246 8.77 12.16 -3.31
C GLU A 246 7.86 11.90 -4.52
N LEU A 247 8.37 12.11 -5.74
CA LEU A 247 7.73 11.66 -6.98
C LEU A 247 8.22 10.25 -7.31
N HIS A 248 7.30 9.34 -7.61
CA HIS A 248 7.59 7.95 -7.96
C HIS A 248 7.01 7.61 -9.35
N TYR A 249 7.78 6.88 -10.16
CA TYR A 249 7.42 6.53 -11.54
C TYR A 249 8.20 5.30 -12.06
N GLN A 250 7.69 4.68 -13.13
CA GLN A 250 8.39 3.61 -13.86
C GLN A 250 8.10 3.70 -15.38
N PRO A 251 9.10 3.53 -16.27
CA PRO A 251 8.88 3.48 -17.71
C PRO A 251 8.36 2.11 -18.19
N LEU A 252 7.49 2.13 -19.21
CA LEU A 252 6.83 0.95 -19.79
C LEU A 252 7.81 0.05 -20.59
N SER A 253 8.41 -0.95 -19.93
CA SER A 253 9.47 -1.80 -20.51
C SER A 253 8.98 -2.98 -21.38
N ALA A 254 7.68 -3.30 -21.33
CA ALA A 254 7.10 -4.56 -21.83
C ALA A 254 7.30 -4.82 -23.35
N THR A 255 7.41 -3.76 -24.16
CA THR A 255 7.50 -3.89 -25.62
C THR A 255 8.82 -4.56 -26.07
N SER A 256 9.91 -4.40 -25.32
CA SER A 256 11.24 -4.86 -25.77
C SER A 256 11.42 -6.38 -25.71
N PHE A 257 10.71 -7.08 -24.80
CA PHE A 257 10.83 -8.53 -24.67
C PHE A 257 10.27 -9.27 -25.89
N ILE A 258 9.09 -8.88 -26.35
CA ILE A 258 8.42 -9.51 -27.50
C ILE A 258 9.25 -9.31 -28.78
N GLY A 259 9.77 -8.10 -29.02
CA GLY A 259 10.64 -7.80 -30.17
C GLY A 259 11.93 -8.62 -30.18
N LYS A 260 12.61 -8.72 -29.02
CA LYS A 260 13.83 -9.52 -28.84
C LYS A 260 13.57 -11.01 -29.09
N MET A 261 12.46 -11.55 -28.60
CA MET A 261 12.06 -12.95 -28.82
C MET A 261 11.72 -13.24 -30.30
N LEU A 262 11.00 -12.35 -30.98
CA LEU A 262 10.65 -12.51 -32.40
C LEU A 262 11.90 -12.57 -33.29
N VAL A 263 12.88 -11.71 -33.05
CA VAL A 263 14.14 -11.71 -33.82
C VAL A 263 15.00 -12.94 -33.50
N ALA A 264 15.02 -13.42 -32.25
CA ALA A 264 15.66 -14.68 -31.90
C ALA A 264 15.05 -15.88 -32.67
N ILE A 265 13.72 -15.96 -32.78
CA ILE A 265 13.04 -16.98 -33.59
C ILE A 265 13.43 -16.87 -35.07
N VAL A 266 13.45 -15.66 -35.63
CA VAL A 266 13.81 -15.42 -37.04
C VAL A 266 15.26 -15.82 -37.33
N ILE A 267 16.20 -15.52 -36.43
CA ILE A 267 17.61 -15.95 -36.54
C ILE A 267 17.72 -17.49 -36.45
N LEU A 268 17.02 -18.12 -35.52
CA LEU A 268 17.03 -19.57 -35.32
C LEU A 268 16.44 -20.32 -36.53
N ALA A 269 15.31 -19.83 -37.07
CA ALA A 269 14.71 -20.36 -38.30
C ALA A 269 15.64 -20.19 -39.52
N GLY A 270 16.28 -19.03 -39.65
CA GLY A 270 17.25 -18.76 -40.73
C GLY A 270 18.45 -19.70 -40.68
N THR A 271 19.06 -19.88 -39.51
CA THR A 271 20.18 -20.82 -39.32
C THR A 271 19.77 -22.27 -39.53
N LEU A 272 18.59 -22.69 -39.06
CA LEU A 272 18.05 -24.04 -39.32
C LEU A 272 17.88 -24.31 -40.82
N VAL A 273 17.34 -23.37 -41.59
CA VAL A 273 17.21 -23.50 -43.06
C VAL A 273 18.58 -23.64 -43.74
N VAL A 274 19.60 -22.90 -43.29
CA VAL A 274 20.97 -23.03 -43.81
C VAL A 274 21.56 -24.40 -43.47
N VAL A 275 21.43 -24.87 -42.23
CA VAL A 275 21.91 -26.20 -41.79
C VAL A 275 21.24 -27.32 -42.59
N VAL A 276 19.92 -27.25 -42.79
CA VAL A 276 19.17 -28.22 -43.61
C VAL A 276 19.62 -28.18 -45.07
N MET A 277 19.87 -27.00 -45.65
CA MET A 277 20.44 -26.88 -47.01
C MET A 277 21.84 -27.49 -47.11
N LEU A 278 22.71 -27.27 -46.12
CA LEU A 278 24.06 -27.84 -46.08
C LEU A 278 24.00 -29.37 -45.94
N PHE A 279 23.09 -29.91 -45.11
CA PHE A 279 22.85 -31.34 -44.99
C PHE A 279 22.39 -31.96 -46.32
N PHE A 280 21.42 -31.36 -47.02
CA PHE A 280 20.99 -31.84 -48.33
C PHE A 280 22.08 -31.72 -49.41
N LYS A 281 22.93 -30.69 -49.37
CA LYS A 281 24.13 -30.60 -50.24
C LYS A 281 25.13 -31.72 -49.91
N GLN A 282 25.45 -31.95 -48.64
CA GLN A 282 26.37 -33.00 -48.21
C GLN A 282 25.84 -34.39 -48.58
N MET A 283 24.54 -34.65 -48.44
CA MET A 283 23.93 -35.91 -48.87
C MET A 283 24.00 -36.11 -50.39
N LYS A 284 23.78 -35.04 -51.19
CA LYS A 284 23.98 -35.12 -52.65
C LYS A 284 25.43 -35.38 -53.02
N LEU A 285 26.38 -34.69 -52.37
CA LEU A 285 27.81 -34.88 -52.58
C LEU A 285 28.26 -36.30 -52.22
N ARG A 286 27.82 -36.84 -51.08
CA ARG A 286 28.08 -38.24 -50.68
C ARG A 286 27.51 -39.24 -51.71
N LYS A 287 26.32 -39.00 -52.26
CA LYS A 287 25.72 -39.85 -53.31
C LYS A 287 26.48 -39.75 -54.64
N ALA A 288 26.95 -38.57 -55.04
CA ALA A 288 27.80 -38.39 -56.22
C ALA A 288 29.17 -39.07 -56.05
N LEU A 289 29.82 -38.88 -54.90
CA LEU A 289 31.11 -39.50 -54.58
C LEU A 289 31.00 -41.05 -54.55
N ALA A 290 29.94 -41.60 -53.95
CA ALA A 290 29.72 -43.05 -53.91
C ALA A 290 29.39 -43.64 -55.31
N TYR A 291 28.72 -42.87 -56.18
CA TYR A 291 28.50 -43.24 -57.58
C TYR A 291 29.83 -43.26 -58.35
N ASP A 292 30.64 -42.22 -58.22
CA ASP A 292 31.96 -42.12 -58.89
C ASP A 292 32.94 -43.17 -58.37
N GLN A 293 32.98 -43.44 -57.06
CA GLN A 293 33.75 -44.54 -56.47
C GLN A 293 33.33 -45.90 -57.02
N LYS A 294 32.02 -46.16 -57.16
CA LYS A 294 31.52 -47.40 -57.76
C LYS A 294 31.92 -47.52 -59.22
N LEU A 295 31.83 -46.42 -59.99
CA LEU A 295 32.23 -46.39 -61.40
C LEU A 295 33.75 -46.58 -61.57
N MET A 296 34.58 -46.04 -60.67
CA MET A 296 36.03 -46.31 -60.65
C MET A 296 36.35 -47.75 -60.28
N LEU A 297 35.66 -48.35 -59.30
CA LEU A 297 35.80 -49.78 -58.98
C LEU A 297 35.42 -50.66 -60.18
N GLU A 298 34.32 -50.35 -60.86
CA GLU A 298 33.87 -51.08 -62.06
C GLU A 298 34.86 -50.96 -63.23
N ILE A 299 35.57 -49.84 -63.37
CA ILE A 299 36.68 -49.69 -64.33
C ILE A 299 37.87 -50.58 -63.96
N VAL A 300 38.28 -50.58 -62.69
CA VAL A 300 39.42 -51.38 -62.20
C VAL A 300 39.11 -52.88 -62.28
N GLU A 301 37.89 -53.30 -61.92
CA GLU A 301 37.44 -54.70 -61.99
C GLU A 301 37.35 -55.20 -63.43
N ASN A 302 36.84 -54.39 -64.39
CA ASN A 302 36.84 -54.77 -65.81
C ASN A 302 38.25 -54.82 -66.42
N LYS A 303 39.19 -53.95 -65.98
CA LYS A 303 40.62 -54.04 -66.33
C LYS A 303 41.22 -55.36 -65.83
N LEU A 304 41.07 -55.68 -64.55
CA LEU A 304 41.58 -56.91 -63.92
C LEU A 304 40.94 -58.18 -64.52
N ALA A 305 39.68 -58.10 -64.96
CA ALA A 305 38.98 -59.19 -65.65
C ALA A 305 39.30 -59.29 -67.16
N GLY A 306 40.22 -58.48 -67.69
CA GLY A 306 40.68 -58.54 -69.09
C GLY A 306 39.63 -58.10 -70.14
N LYS A 307 38.58 -57.37 -69.75
CA LYS A 307 37.43 -57.06 -70.63
C LYS A 307 37.44 -55.60 -71.07
N GLN A 308 38.01 -55.34 -72.25
CA GLN A 308 37.79 -54.04 -72.92
C GLN A 308 36.37 -53.97 -73.52
N LYS A 309 35.58 -53.05 -72.98
CA LYS A 309 34.45 -52.40 -73.66
C LYS A 309 34.58 -50.89 -73.49
N ASN A 310 34.01 -50.12 -74.42
CA ASN A 310 34.03 -48.67 -74.37
C ASN A 310 33.29 -48.16 -73.11
N LEU A 311 34.05 -47.64 -72.15
CA LEU A 311 33.55 -47.13 -70.88
C LEU A 311 33.03 -45.70 -71.07
N PHE A 312 31.77 -45.47 -70.70
CA PHE A 312 31.16 -44.14 -70.75
C PHE A 312 31.68 -43.26 -69.60
N THR A 313 32.51 -42.27 -69.92
CA THR A 313 33.23 -41.40 -68.97
C THR A 313 32.38 -40.27 -68.35
N ASN A 314 31.11 -40.55 -68.04
CA ASN A 314 30.20 -39.61 -67.40
C ASN A 314 30.17 -39.81 -65.87
N PHE A 315 31.19 -39.25 -65.21
CA PHE A 315 31.26 -39.09 -63.76
C PHE A 315 30.37 -37.94 -63.28
N ALA A 316 30.00 -37.96 -62.00
CA ALA A 316 29.12 -36.99 -61.36
C ALA A 316 29.88 -35.76 -60.82
N LEU A 317 31.18 -35.88 -60.54
CA LEU A 317 32.07 -34.81 -60.10
C LEU A 317 33.18 -34.59 -61.15
N ASP A 318 33.46 -33.33 -61.49
CA ASP A 318 34.46 -32.97 -62.50
C ASP A 318 35.90 -33.12 -61.98
N GLU A 319 36.13 -32.99 -60.68
CA GLU A 319 37.44 -33.08 -60.03
C GLU A 319 38.10 -34.46 -60.17
N ASN A 320 37.30 -35.53 -60.30
CA ASN A 320 37.80 -36.91 -60.44
C ASN A 320 38.51 -37.19 -61.79
N LYS A 321 38.43 -36.26 -62.77
CA LYS A 321 38.94 -36.46 -64.14
C LYS A 321 40.44 -36.71 -64.24
N ASP A 322 41.26 -36.03 -63.45
CA ASP A 322 42.72 -36.21 -63.55
C ASP A 322 43.21 -37.44 -62.75
N THR A 323 42.50 -37.87 -61.71
CA THR A 323 42.73 -39.18 -61.06
C THR A 323 42.52 -40.34 -62.04
N ILE A 324 41.52 -40.22 -62.93
CA ILE A 324 41.24 -41.21 -63.98
C ILE A 324 42.37 -41.29 -65.01
N LYS A 325 43.03 -40.18 -65.38
CA LYS A 325 44.24 -40.22 -66.24
C LYS A 325 45.31 -41.10 -65.62
N GLN A 326 45.60 -40.92 -64.33
CA GLN A 326 46.64 -41.68 -63.64
C GLN A 326 46.25 -43.17 -63.47
N LEU A 327 45.01 -43.46 -63.07
CA LEU A 327 44.49 -44.84 -62.98
C LEU A 327 44.43 -45.57 -64.33
N SER A 328 44.32 -44.83 -65.45
CA SER A 328 44.39 -45.44 -66.78
C SER A 328 45.78 -46.03 -67.10
N GLN A 329 46.84 -45.53 -66.47
CA GLN A 329 48.25 -45.84 -66.77
C GLN A 329 48.90 -46.87 -65.83
N LEU A 330 48.21 -47.34 -64.79
CA LEU A 330 48.73 -48.34 -63.87
C LEU A 330 48.51 -49.78 -64.39
N ASP A 331 49.59 -50.57 -64.31
CA ASP A 331 49.65 -52.02 -64.52
C ASP A 331 49.50 -52.77 -63.19
N THR A 332 48.94 -53.97 -63.21
CA THR A 332 48.58 -54.70 -61.97
C THR A 332 48.71 -56.22 -62.12
N THR A 333 49.64 -56.82 -61.37
CA THR A 333 49.83 -58.27 -61.27
C THR A 333 49.70 -58.77 -59.83
N ALA A 334 48.68 -59.61 -59.58
CA ALA A 334 48.41 -60.36 -58.33
C ALA A 334 48.11 -59.48 -57.08
N VAL A 335 47.38 -59.93 -56.04
CA VAL A 335 46.95 -61.27 -55.58
C VAL A 335 45.47 -61.21 -55.11
N ALA A 336 44.75 -62.34 -55.04
CA ALA A 336 43.38 -62.42 -54.50
C ALA A 336 43.20 -63.52 -53.43
N ALA A 337 42.37 -63.28 -52.39
CA ALA A 337 41.58 -64.31 -51.67
C ALA A 337 40.73 -63.78 -50.47
N LYS A 338 39.42 -64.12 -50.45
CA LYS A 338 38.57 -64.49 -49.27
C LYS A 338 38.33 -63.45 -48.12
N GLN A 339 37.26 -63.46 -47.28
CA GLN A 339 35.91 -64.07 -47.30
C GLN A 339 34.91 -63.30 -46.36
N LYS A 340 33.65 -63.76 -46.25
CA LYS A 340 32.42 -63.22 -45.55
C LYS A 340 32.27 -63.73 -44.08
N PRO A 341 31.17 -63.51 -43.28
CA PRO A 341 30.08 -62.48 -43.18
C PRO A 341 29.61 -62.08 -41.73
N ALA A 342 28.54 -61.24 -41.57
CA ALA A 342 27.48 -61.13 -40.48
C ALA A 342 27.08 -59.65 -40.22
N LYS A 343 25.82 -59.17 -40.04
CA LYS A 343 24.68 -59.43 -39.09
C LYS A 343 25.03 -59.05 -37.62
N THR A 344 24.21 -58.38 -36.78
CA THR A 344 22.73 -58.45 -36.62
C THR A 344 21.96 -57.09 -36.47
N LYS A 345 21.22 -56.75 -35.38
CA LYS A 345 19.92 -55.99 -35.46
C LYS A 345 19.26 -55.52 -34.11
N THR A 346 18.42 -54.44 -34.11
CA THR A 346 17.26 -54.06 -33.19
C THR A 346 17.52 -53.61 -31.70
N THR A 347 16.67 -52.88 -30.90
CA THR A 347 15.58 -51.83 -31.02
C THR A 347 15.09 -51.26 -29.63
N GLU A 348 14.15 -50.24 -29.58
CA GLU A 348 13.02 -49.95 -28.60
C GLU A 348 13.29 -49.75 -27.05
N ALA A 349 12.46 -49.21 -26.11
CA ALA A 349 11.27 -48.28 -25.95
C ALA A 349 10.91 -48.17 -24.39
N GLU A 350 10.05 -47.38 -23.69
CA GLU A 350 9.19 -46.14 -23.86
C GLU A 350 8.73 -45.46 -22.48
N GLU A 351 7.49 -44.89 -22.35
CA GLU A 351 6.72 -44.08 -21.32
C GLU A 351 6.48 -44.62 -19.85
N ASP A 352 5.93 -43.97 -18.76
CA ASP A 352 5.53 -42.60 -18.22
C ASP A 352 5.45 -42.64 -16.62
N ALA A 353 4.70 -42.01 -15.65
CA ALA A 353 3.49 -41.11 -15.47
C ALA A 353 3.39 -40.45 -14.01
N ALA A 354 2.26 -39.80 -13.59
CA ALA A 354 2.11 -38.93 -12.36
C ALA A 354 0.82 -39.10 -11.39
N PRO A 355 0.08 -38.09 -10.80
CA PRO A 355 0.14 -37.48 -9.40
C PRO A 355 -1.19 -37.26 -8.49
N ALA A 356 -1.14 -36.47 -7.34
CA ALA A 356 -2.22 -35.73 -6.50
C ALA A 356 -2.98 -36.35 -5.23
N PHE A 357 -3.71 -35.70 -4.24
CA PHE A 357 -3.65 -34.43 -3.40
C PHE A 357 -4.34 -34.37 -1.91
N PRO A 358 -5.40 -33.59 -1.44
CA PRO A 358 -5.40 -32.86 -0.09
C PRO A 358 -6.67 -32.64 0.91
N SER A 359 -6.43 -32.32 2.22
CA SER A 359 -6.98 -31.29 3.27
C SER A 359 -8.39 -31.16 4.05
N HIS A 360 -8.38 -30.51 5.29
CA HIS A 360 -9.37 -29.63 6.10
C HIS A 360 -10.21 -29.99 7.43
N VAL A 361 -10.79 -28.99 8.20
CA VAL A 361 -11.20 -28.92 9.71
C VAL A 361 -12.30 -27.82 10.17
N SER A 362 -13.08 -27.89 11.33
CA SER A 362 -13.77 -26.74 12.11
C SER A 362 -14.44 -27.00 13.57
N GLN A 363 -15.36 -26.13 14.18
CA GLN A 363 -15.64 -25.85 15.68
C GLN A 363 -17.13 -25.59 16.30
N SER A 364 -17.39 -24.89 17.49
CA SER A 364 -18.65 -24.91 18.42
C SER A 364 -19.02 -23.67 19.42
N GLU A 365 -20.20 -23.60 20.19
CA GLU A 365 -20.76 -22.42 21.04
C GLU A 365 -21.65 -22.65 22.39
N GLY A 366 -22.28 -21.62 23.10
CA GLY A 366 -23.08 -21.63 24.44
C GLY A 366 -23.96 -20.37 24.97
N GLU A 367 -24.58 -20.29 26.22
CA GLU A 367 -25.74 -19.36 26.69
C GLU A 367 -25.86 -18.84 28.23
N SER A 368 -26.89 -18.01 28.74
CA SER A 368 -26.96 -17.24 30.08
C SER A 368 -28.36 -16.81 30.81
N ALA A 369 -28.40 -15.96 31.93
CA ALA A 369 -29.58 -15.34 32.72
C ALA A 369 -29.17 -14.25 33.85
N ASN A 370 -29.88 -13.50 34.80
CA ASN A 370 -31.27 -13.16 35.37
C ASN A 370 -31.34 -11.86 36.36
N VAL A 371 -32.48 -11.39 37.03
CA VAL A 371 -32.68 -10.02 37.74
C VAL A 371 -33.64 -9.85 39.03
N GLU A 372 -33.57 -8.74 39.84
CA GLU A 372 -34.41 -8.26 41.04
C GLU A 372 -34.89 -6.74 41.04
N ASP A 373 -35.52 -6.14 42.11
CA ASP A 373 -36.17 -4.77 42.23
C ASP A 373 -35.67 -3.82 43.39
N PHE A 374 -35.81 -2.47 43.29
CA PHE A 374 -35.14 -1.43 44.14
C PHE A 374 -35.87 -0.08 44.47
N SER A 375 -37.20 0.09 44.41
CA SER A 375 -37.82 1.44 44.58
C SER A 375 -37.88 2.00 46.02
N GLY A 376 -36.87 2.76 46.49
CA GLY A 376 -36.98 3.50 47.77
C GLY A 376 -35.77 4.27 48.36
N ALA A 377 -34.65 4.39 47.66
CA ALA A 377 -33.42 4.94 48.23
C ALA A 377 -33.45 6.46 48.52
N THR A 378 -32.92 6.88 49.67
CA THR A 378 -32.67 8.30 50.01
C THR A 378 -31.22 8.65 49.66
N ILE A 379 -31.02 9.38 48.56
CA ILE A 379 -29.68 9.71 48.03
C ILE A 379 -29.14 11.01 48.64
N SER A 380 -27.82 11.10 48.83
CA SER A 380 -27.16 12.35 49.28
C SER A 380 -26.96 13.31 48.12
N GLU A 381 -27.09 14.61 48.38
CA GLU A 381 -26.76 15.67 47.43
C GLU A 381 -25.24 15.73 47.14
N GLU A 382 -24.40 15.33 48.10
CA GLU A 382 -22.93 15.47 48.04
C GLU A 382 -22.26 14.67 46.91
N ILE A 383 -22.93 13.63 46.39
CA ILE A 383 -22.42 12.87 45.24
C ILE A 383 -22.70 13.56 43.90
N PHE A 384 -23.59 14.55 43.84
CA PHE A 384 -23.94 15.31 42.63
C PHE A 384 -22.96 16.48 42.48
N ARG A 385 -21.82 16.23 41.83
CA ARG A 385 -20.76 17.22 41.65
C ARG A 385 -20.98 18.04 40.38
N LYS A 386 -20.25 19.15 40.26
CA LYS A 386 -20.40 20.12 39.16
C LYS A 386 -20.29 19.52 37.74
N TYR A 387 -19.59 18.40 37.54
CA TYR A 387 -19.33 17.81 36.22
C TYR A 387 -19.65 16.31 36.11
N ASP A 388 -19.96 15.63 37.22
CA ASP A 388 -20.25 14.21 37.28
C ASP A 388 -20.98 13.84 38.57
N ILE A 389 -21.57 12.64 38.62
CA ILE A 389 -22.00 12.02 39.88
C ILE A 389 -20.85 11.13 40.38
N ARG A 390 -20.52 11.17 41.68
CA ARG A 390 -19.27 10.62 42.23
C ARG A 390 -19.39 10.26 43.72
N GLY A 391 -19.27 8.98 44.06
CA GLY A 391 -19.35 8.49 45.45
C GLY A 391 -18.54 7.21 45.70
N VAL A 392 -18.47 6.80 46.97
CA VAL A 392 -17.78 5.57 47.43
C VAL A 392 -18.79 4.42 47.47
N VAL A 393 -18.46 3.29 46.84
CA VAL A 393 -19.39 2.16 46.70
C VAL A 393 -19.49 1.38 48.01
N GLY A 394 -20.71 1.20 48.51
CA GLY A 394 -21.01 0.61 49.81
C GLY A 394 -21.11 1.61 50.96
N ASP A 395 -20.92 2.90 50.67
CA ASP A 395 -21.07 4.01 51.62
C ASP A 395 -22.02 5.08 51.03
N THR A 396 -21.48 5.98 50.19
CA THR A 396 -22.23 7.08 49.57
C THR A 396 -22.85 6.74 48.21
N LEU A 397 -22.50 5.59 47.61
CA LEU A 397 -23.06 5.07 46.36
C LEU A 397 -23.42 3.59 46.51
N SER A 398 -24.58 3.18 45.99
CA SER A 398 -25.09 1.80 46.07
C SER A 398 -25.77 1.38 44.75
N LEU A 399 -26.26 0.14 44.69
CA LEU A 399 -27.04 -0.35 43.56
C LEU A 399 -28.40 0.34 43.48
N GLU A 400 -29.10 0.56 44.59
CA GLU A 400 -30.38 1.30 44.59
C GLU A 400 -30.17 2.76 44.13
N HIS A 401 -29.05 3.38 44.52
CA HIS A 401 -28.67 4.70 44.03
C HIS A 401 -28.44 4.71 42.51
N ALA A 402 -27.72 3.71 41.97
CA ALA A 402 -27.55 3.58 40.52
C ALA A 402 -28.88 3.38 39.78
N TYR A 403 -29.81 2.60 40.35
CA TYR A 403 -31.15 2.40 39.79
C TYR A 403 -31.96 3.70 39.71
N VAL A 404 -32.06 4.48 40.80
CA VAL A 404 -32.83 5.73 40.80
C VAL A 404 -32.16 6.83 39.96
N ILE A 405 -30.83 6.84 39.87
CA ILE A 405 -30.09 7.68 38.92
C ILE A 405 -30.42 7.27 37.47
N GLY A 406 -30.50 5.97 37.17
CA GLY A 406 -30.92 5.45 35.86
C GLY A 406 -32.32 5.90 35.48
N LYS A 407 -33.30 5.74 36.38
CA LYS A 407 -34.67 6.26 36.19
C LYS A 407 -34.65 7.78 35.98
N ALA A 408 -33.84 8.54 36.72
CA ALA A 408 -33.76 9.99 36.57
C ALA A 408 -33.19 10.42 35.20
N ILE A 409 -32.12 9.76 34.76
CA ILE A 409 -31.44 10.00 33.48
C ILE A 409 -32.35 9.66 32.30
N GLY A 410 -32.95 8.48 32.27
CA GLY A 410 -33.86 8.08 31.19
C GLY A 410 -35.11 8.96 31.10
N SER A 411 -35.64 9.41 32.25
CA SER A 411 -36.74 10.39 32.27
C SER A 411 -36.34 11.74 31.67
N LEU A 412 -35.12 12.22 31.94
CA LEU A 412 -34.59 13.45 31.34
C LEU A 412 -34.33 13.28 29.84
N ALA A 413 -33.89 12.11 29.39
CA ALA A 413 -33.70 11.81 27.96
C ALA A 413 -35.03 11.88 27.18
N ILE A 414 -36.10 11.26 27.69
CA ILE A 414 -37.44 11.33 27.09
C ILE A 414 -37.96 12.78 27.06
N GLU A 415 -37.75 13.57 28.13
CA GLU A 415 -38.10 15.00 28.15
C GLU A 415 -37.31 15.83 27.12
N ARG A 416 -36.11 15.38 26.71
CA ARG A 416 -35.31 15.98 25.64
C ARG A 416 -35.61 15.39 24.25
N GLY A 417 -36.49 14.40 24.15
CA GLY A 417 -36.91 13.76 22.90
C GLY A 417 -36.07 12.56 22.46
N GLU A 418 -35.17 12.06 23.31
CA GLU A 418 -34.28 10.95 23.01
C GLU A 418 -34.92 9.59 23.38
N THR A 419 -34.90 8.64 22.44
CA THR A 419 -35.45 7.28 22.61
C THR A 419 -34.40 6.22 22.94
N ASP A 420 -33.13 6.50 22.63
CA ASP A 420 -32.04 5.51 22.66
C ASP A 420 -30.80 6.13 23.32
N MET A 421 -30.09 5.35 24.13
CA MET A 421 -28.97 5.81 24.95
C MET A 421 -27.83 4.79 24.97
N LEU A 422 -26.59 5.27 24.89
CA LEU A 422 -25.41 4.42 25.04
C LEU A 422 -25.02 4.30 26.52
N VAL A 423 -24.68 3.11 27.01
CA VAL A 423 -24.07 2.95 28.33
C VAL A 423 -22.75 2.22 28.21
N ALA A 424 -21.71 2.75 28.85
CA ALA A 424 -20.39 2.14 28.92
C ALA A 424 -19.86 2.16 30.35
N ARG A 425 -18.88 1.31 30.66
CA ARG A 425 -18.32 1.21 32.02
C ARG A 425 -16.81 0.98 32.03
N ASP A 426 -16.15 1.40 33.11
CA ASP A 426 -14.73 1.14 33.32
C ASP A 426 -14.45 -0.24 33.96
N GLY A 427 -13.16 -0.50 34.23
CA GLY A 427 -12.65 -1.77 34.74
C GLY A 427 -12.81 -2.02 36.24
N ARG A 428 -13.44 -1.12 37.00
CA ARG A 428 -13.60 -1.29 38.46
C ARG A 428 -14.50 -2.47 38.78
N ILE A 429 -14.24 -3.11 39.92
CA ILE A 429 -15.00 -4.28 40.41
C ILE A 429 -16.51 -3.94 40.48
N SER A 430 -16.85 -2.76 41.00
CA SER A 430 -18.22 -2.28 41.13
C SER A 430 -18.89 -1.83 39.83
N SER A 431 -18.11 -1.54 38.78
CA SER A 431 -18.63 -0.94 37.53
C SER A 431 -19.57 -1.87 36.76
N LYS A 432 -19.41 -3.20 36.87
CA LYS A 432 -20.32 -4.15 36.21
C LYS A 432 -21.73 -4.06 36.79
N ASP A 433 -21.84 -4.18 38.11
CA ASP A 433 -23.14 -4.31 38.79
C ASP A 433 -23.86 -2.96 38.84
N LEU A 434 -23.12 -1.86 39.06
CA LEU A 434 -23.63 -0.50 38.92
C LEU A 434 -24.14 -0.22 37.50
N SER A 435 -23.44 -0.67 36.45
CA SER A 435 -23.90 -0.50 35.06
C SER A 435 -25.17 -1.28 34.79
N SER A 436 -25.22 -2.58 35.09
CA SER A 436 -26.44 -3.38 34.87
C SER A 436 -27.67 -2.81 35.62
N THR A 437 -27.46 -2.25 36.81
CA THR A 437 -28.52 -1.66 37.64
C THR A 437 -28.95 -0.28 37.14
N LEU A 438 -28.00 0.56 36.71
CA LEU A 438 -28.27 1.83 36.03
C LEU A 438 -29.08 1.60 34.74
N ILE A 439 -28.65 0.64 33.91
CA ILE A 439 -29.29 0.29 32.64
C ILE A 439 -30.74 -0.12 32.88
N ARG A 440 -31.00 -0.98 33.89
CA ARG A 440 -32.37 -1.36 34.25
C ARG A 440 -33.23 -0.13 34.56
N GLY A 441 -32.70 0.84 35.33
CA GLY A 441 -33.38 2.10 35.60
C GLY A 441 -33.64 2.95 34.35
N ILE A 442 -32.75 2.95 33.37
CA ILE A 442 -32.95 3.66 32.09
C ILE A 442 -34.04 2.95 31.26
N CYS A 443 -33.94 1.62 31.07
CA CYS A 443 -34.92 0.81 30.35
C CYS A 443 -36.34 0.94 30.94
N GLU A 444 -36.47 0.84 32.26
CA GLU A 444 -37.74 1.01 32.99
C GLU A 444 -38.32 2.44 32.92
N SER A 445 -37.60 3.43 32.38
CA SER A 445 -38.17 4.75 32.09
C SER A 445 -38.85 4.82 30.71
N GLY A 446 -38.54 3.88 29.81
CA GLY A 446 -38.97 3.86 28.41
C GLY A 446 -37.88 4.22 27.38
N VAL A 447 -36.60 4.17 27.75
CA VAL A 447 -35.45 4.44 26.86
C VAL A 447 -34.72 3.15 26.52
N ASN A 448 -34.44 2.90 25.25
CA ASN A 448 -33.63 1.75 24.84
C ASN A 448 -32.15 2.00 25.17
N VAL A 449 -31.43 0.96 25.57
CA VAL A 449 -30.01 1.04 25.89
C VAL A 449 -29.17 0.16 24.96
N VAL A 450 -28.12 0.75 24.39
CA VAL A 450 -27.02 0.02 23.79
C VAL A 450 -25.86 -0.01 24.80
N ASP A 451 -25.63 -1.18 25.39
CA ASP A 451 -24.54 -1.43 26.34
C ASP A 451 -23.25 -1.72 25.57
N LEU A 452 -22.31 -0.79 25.66
CA LEU A 452 -20.98 -0.85 25.05
C LEU A 452 -19.98 -1.64 25.92
N GLY A 453 -20.39 -2.09 27.12
CA GLY A 453 -19.58 -2.90 28.00
C GLY A 453 -18.36 -2.18 28.58
N LEU A 454 -17.23 -2.89 28.64
CA LEU A 454 -15.98 -2.42 29.25
C LEU A 454 -15.18 -1.56 28.27
N MET A 455 -15.15 -0.25 28.48
CA MET A 455 -14.51 0.71 27.56
C MET A 455 -13.87 1.92 28.26
N PRO A 456 -12.91 2.62 27.62
CA PRO A 456 -12.53 3.97 28.01
C PRO A 456 -13.67 4.98 27.82
N THR A 457 -13.77 5.98 28.70
CA THR A 457 -14.74 7.09 28.56
C THR A 457 -14.81 7.75 27.17
N PRO A 458 -13.70 8.07 26.47
CA PRO A 458 -13.77 8.68 25.13
C PRO A 458 -14.41 7.78 24.06
N VAL A 459 -14.46 6.45 24.26
CA VAL A 459 -15.12 5.54 23.29
C VAL A 459 -16.64 5.66 23.39
N MET A 460 -17.20 5.88 24.58
CA MET A 460 -18.62 6.20 24.76
C MET A 460 -18.96 7.54 24.09
N TYR A 461 -18.13 8.57 24.30
CA TYR A 461 -18.31 9.88 23.65
C TYR A 461 -18.20 9.78 22.11
N PHE A 462 -17.25 9.00 21.60
CA PHE A 462 -17.19 8.66 20.16
C PHE A 462 -18.49 7.99 19.70
N GLY A 463 -19.00 7.00 20.44
CA GLY A 463 -20.27 6.35 20.19
C GLY A 463 -21.42 7.35 20.03
N THR A 464 -21.57 8.33 20.93
CA THR A 464 -22.64 9.35 20.82
C THR A 464 -22.51 10.26 19.59
N ASN A 465 -21.34 10.35 18.98
CA ASN A 465 -21.12 11.10 17.74
C ASN A 465 -21.28 10.21 16.50
N PHE A 466 -20.78 8.97 16.56
CA PHE A 466 -20.73 7.99 15.46
C PHE A 466 -22.06 7.25 15.22
N LEU A 467 -22.74 6.83 16.29
CA LEU A 467 -24.01 6.10 16.24
C LEU A 467 -25.22 7.06 16.16
N SER A 468 -26.43 6.51 16.03
CA SER A 468 -27.68 7.28 16.02
C SER A 468 -27.95 7.99 17.35
N ALA A 469 -27.83 7.29 18.48
CA ALA A 469 -28.11 7.80 19.82
C ALA A 469 -27.19 8.96 20.20
N LYS A 470 -27.76 10.09 20.64
CA LYS A 470 -27.02 11.30 21.04
C LYS A 470 -26.92 11.48 22.56
N SER A 471 -27.39 10.50 23.30
CA SER A 471 -27.29 10.42 24.75
C SER A 471 -26.41 9.24 25.17
N GLY A 472 -25.70 9.37 26.28
CA GLY A 472 -25.00 8.25 26.88
C GLY A 472 -24.45 8.49 28.29
N VAL A 473 -24.22 7.38 29.01
CA VAL A 473 -23.70 7.39 30.39
C VAL A 473 -22.44 6.53 30.48
N MET A 474 -21.41 7.07 31.11
CA MET A 474 -20.18 6.34 31.44
C MET A 474 -20.15 6.05 32.94
N VAL A 475 -20.25 4.77 33.33
CA VAL A 475 -20.04 4.28 34.69
C VAL A 475 -18.54 4.19 34.95
N THR A 476 -17.99 5.15 35.69
CA THR A 476 -16.55 5.20 35.97
C THR A 476 -16.24 5.97 37.24
N GLY A 477 -15.24 5.51 37.99
CA GLY A 477 -14.61 6.28 39.08
C GLY A 477 -13.55 7.28 38.62
N SER A 478 -13.24 7.36 37.33
CA SER A 478 -12.11 8.12 36.78
C SER A 478 -10.77 7.69 37.43
N HIS A 479 -9.92 8.61 37.89
CA HIS A 479 -8.61 8.31 38.50
C HIS A 479 -8.65 7.99 40.02
N ASN A 480 -9.83 8.01 40.64
CA ASN A 480 -9.96 7.88 42.10
C ASN A 480 -9.58 6.46 42.60
N PRO A 481 -9.33 6.25 43.91
CA PRO A 481 -9.07 4.92 44.48
C PRO A 481 -10.15 3.86 44.13
N PRO A 482 -9.86 2.54 44.21
CA PRO A 482 -10.71 1.46 43.68
C PRO A 482 -12.20 1.48 44.07
N ASP A 483 -12.47 1.88 45.31
CA ASP A 483 -13.79 1.95 45.96
C ASP A 483 -14.69 3.07 45.41
N TYR A 484 -14.13 4.09 44.77
CA TYR A 484 -14.91 5.16 44.13
C TYR A 484 -15.53 4.70 42.81
N ASN A 485 -16.76 5.14 42.56
CA ASN A 485 -17.39 5.03 41.25
C ASN A 485 -18.31 6.24 40.97
N GLY A 486 -19.10 6.20 39.89
CA GLY A 486 -20.04 7.26 39.53
C GLY A 486 -20.32 7.36 38.03
N PHE A 487 -20.90 8.48 37.60
CA PHE A 487 -21.54 8.62 36.29
C PHE A 487 -21.16 9.94 35.60
N LYS A 488 -20.63 9.86 34.38
CA LYS A 488 -20.48 11.00 33.46
C LYS A 488 -21.58 10.91 32.40
N ILE A 489 -22.30 11.99 32.12
CA ILE A 489 -23.62 11.93 31.46
C ILE A 489 -23.68 12.92 30.29
N VAL A 490 -24.14 12.44 29.13
CA VAL A 490 -24.49 13.24 27.94
C VAL A 490 -25.96 12.97 27.60
N ILE A 491 -26.75 14.01 27.34
CA ILE A 491 -28.15 13.90 26.90
C ILE A 491 -28.35 14.79 25.67
N ALA A 492 -28.86 14.24 24.56
CA ALA A 492 -29.11 14.96 23.31
C ALA A 492 -27.91 15.82 22.84
N GLY A 493 -26.69 15.28 22.96
CA GLY A 493 -25.43 15.95 22.64
C GLY A 493 -24.89 16.93 23.70
N ASN A 494 -25.63 17.21 24.77
CA ASN A 494 -25.18 18.07 25.87
C ASN A 494 -24.55 17.27 27.01
N THR A 495 -23.27 17.52 27.32
CA THR A 495 -22.62 16.99 28.53
C THR A 495 -23.15 17.73 29.76
N LEU A 496 -23.81 17.01 30.66
CA LEU A 496 -24.49 17.62 31.81
C LEU A 496 -23.48 18.20 32.81
N SER A 497 -23.73 19.43 33.29
CA SER A 497 -22.94 20.08 34.34
C SER A 497 -23.74 21.12 35.12
N GLY A 498 -23.31 21.42 36.35
CA GLY A 498 -23.97 22.39 37.24
C GLY A 498 -25.45 22.10 37.44
N GLU A 499 -26.30 23.07 37.07
CA GLU A 499 -27.76 23.00 37.17
C GLU A 499 -28.38 21.77 36.50
N ASP A 500 -27.78 21.19 35.44
CA ASP A 500 -28.27 19.93 34.84
C ASP A 500 -28.10 18.74 35.81
N ILE A 501 -26.99 18.69 36.55
CA ILE A 501 -26.69 17.60 37.51
C ILE A 501 -27.49 17.78 38.81
N GLU A 502 -27.60 19.02 39.30
CA GLU A 502 -28.49 19.38 40.41
C GLU A 502 -29.96 19.08 40.06
N GLY A 503 -30.34 19.28 38.79
CA GLY A 503 -31.65 18.91 38.24
C GLY A 503 -31.96 17.40 38.29
N LEU A 504 -30.94 16.54 38.20
CA LEU A 504 -31.10 15.08 38.41
C LEU A 504 -31.34 14.75 39.89
N HIS A 505 -30.60 15.38 40.82
CA HIS A 505 -30.85 15.22 42.25
C HIS A 505 -32.29 15.65 42.60
N GLY A 506 -32.69 16.85 42.17
CA GLY A 506 -34.04 17.38 42.36
C GLY A 506 -35.13 16.51 41.72
N ARG A 507 -34.84 15.82 40.60
CA ARG A 507 -35.77 14.84 39.99
C ARG A 507 -35.97 13.61 40.89
N ILE A 508 -34.89 13.06 41.46
CA ILE A 508 -34.94 11.88 42.33
C ILE A 508 -35.72 12.20 43.61
N VAL A 509 -35.37 13.29 44.30
CA VAL A 509 -36.03 13.72 45.55
C VAL A 509 -37.51 14.04 45.35
N THR A 510 -37.91 14.53 44.17
CA THR A 510 -39.33 14.80 43.84
C THR A 510 -40.06 13.62 43.17
N GLY A 511 -39.40 12.48 42.98
CA GLY A 511 -39.99 11.28 42.36
C GLY A 511 -40.48 11.47 40.92
N ARG A 512 -39.93 12.47 40.19
CA ARG A 512 -40.37 12.85 38.83
C ARG A 512 -39.79 11.92 37.76
N PHE A 513 -40.18 10.66 37.83
CA PHE A 513 -39.76 9.61 36.90
C PHE A 513 -40.82 9.31 35.85
N ASN A 514 -40.35 9.05 34.63
CA ASN A 514 -41.11 8.38 33.59
C ASN A 514 -41.11 6.86 33.84
N SER A 515 -42.04 6.16 33.20
CA SER A 515 -42.12 4.71 33.21
C SER A 515 -42.50 4.18 31.84
N GLY A 516 -41.84 3.10 31.42
CA GLY A 516 -42.01 2.45 30.13
C GLY A 516 -41.13 1.21 30.03
N GLU A 517 -41.11 0.57 28.86
CA GLU A 517 -40.34 -0.65 28.60
C GLU A 517 -39.41 -0.41 27.40
N GLY A 518 -38.15 -0.04 27.68
CA GLY A 518 -37.07 0.04 26.67
C GLY A 518 -36.24 -1.25 26.62
N THR A 519 -35.54 -1.49 25.49
CA THR A 519 -34.66 -2.68 25.33
C THR A 519 -33.27 -2.47 25.97
N ARG A 520 -32.51 -3.57 26.09
CA ARG A 520 -31.06 -3.56 26.27
C ARG A 520 -30.42 -4.46 25.21
N ASP A 521 -29.61 -3.87 24.35
CA ASP A 521 -28.83 -4.54 23.32
C ASP A 521 -27.32 -4.34 23.62
N GLU A 522 -26.43 -5.22 23.16
CA GLU A 522 -24.97 -5.13 23.40
C GLU A 522 -24.21 -4.85 22.09
N LEU A 523 -23.21 -3.96 22.12
CA LEU A 523 -22.44 -3.57 20.93
C LEU A 523 -20.99 -3.14 21.27
N ASP A 524 -19.99 -3.87 20.75
CA ASP A 524 -18.59 -3.43 20.82
C ASP A 524 -18.24 -2.53 19.61
N ILE A 525 -17.83 -1.29 19.90
CA ILE A 525 -17.35 -0.28 18.93
C ILE A 525 -15.84 0.01 19.05
N SER A 526 -15.07 -0.86 19.74
CA SER A 526 -13.61 -0.70 19.93
C SER A 526 -12.88 -0.62 18.60
N ALA A 527 -13.26 -1.47 17.64
CA ALA A 527 -12.68 -1.51 16.31
C ALA A 527 -12.96 -0.22 15.52
N ASP A 528 -14.20 0.28 15.52
CA ASP A 528 -14.57 1.53 14.84
C ASP A 528 -13.81 2.73 15.41
N TYR A 529 -13.66 2.80 16.73
CA TYR A 529 -12.88 3.85 17.41
C TYR A 529 -11.40 3.81 17.03
N ILE A 530 -10.78 2.63 17.07
CA ILE A 530 -9.37 2.43 16.70
C ILE A 530 -9.16 2.79 15.21
N ASN A 531 -9.99 2.26 14.33
CA ASN A 531 -9.91 2.48 12.89
C ASN A 531 -10.05 3.98 12.57
N ARG A 532 -11.08 4.66 13.09
CA ARG A 532 -11.30 6.10 12.84
C ARG A 532 -10.11 6.95 13.25
N ILE A 533 -9.38 6.61 14.33
CA ILE A 533 -8.17 7.36 14.70
C ILE A 533 -7.03 7.05 13.72
N SER A 534 -6.80 5.77 13.39
CA SER A 534 -5.71 5.35 12.49
C SER A 534 -5.86 5.84 11.03
N GLU A 535 -7.08 6.07 10.54
CA GLU A 535 -7.34 6.61 9.19
C GLU A 535 -6.92 8.09 9.02
N ASP A 536 -6.68 8.80 10.14
CA ASP A 536 -6.50 10.26 10.22
C ASP A 536 -5.13 10.62 10.82
N VAL A 537 -4.69 9.86 11.84
CA VAL A 537 -3.36 9.97 12.45
C VAL A 537 -2.40 8.99 11.77
N GLN A 538 -1.32 9.51 11.20
CA GLN A 538 -0.32 8.73 10.46
C GLN A 538 1.08 9.12 10.94
N LEU A 539 1.88 8.16 11.41
CA LEU A 539 3.20 8.42 11.98
C LEU A 539 4.29 8.41 10.90
N LEU A 540 5.12 9.47 10.87
CA LEU A 540 6.14 9.67 9.83
C LEU A 540 7.31 8.67 9.85
N LYS A 541 7.35 7.79 10.87
CA LYS A 541 8.34 6.74 11.11
C LYS A 541 7.78 5.76 12.15
N PRO A 542 8.23 4.49 12.17
CA PRO A 542 7.98 3.62 13.32
C PRO A 542 8.52 4.24 14.62
N MET A 543 7.77 4.10 15.71
CA MET A 543 8.16 4.63 17.02
C MET A 543 8.11 3.54 18.10
N LYS A 544 9.14 3.47 18.95
CA LYS A 544 9.09 2.65 20.16
C LYS A 544 8.37 3.45 21.25
N VAL A 545 7.34 2.87 21.84
CA VAL A 545 6.47 3.52 22.83
C VAL A 545 6.32 2.61 24.03
N VAL A 546 6.67 3.11 25.22
CA VAL A 546 6.24 2.48 26.47
C VAL A 546 4.85 3.03 26.79
N LEU A 547 3.92 2.13 27.11
CA LEU A 547 2.51 2.41 27.28
C LEU A 547 2.05 1.86 28.62
N ASP A 548 1.83 2.79 29.57
CA ASP A 548 1.25 2.50 30.87
C ASP A 548 -0.27 2.74 30.84
N CYS A 549 -1.05 1.84 31.44
CA CYS A 549 -2.49 1.99 31.60
C CYS A 549 -2.97 1.98 33.06
N GLY A 550 -2.08 1.79 34.05
CA GLY A 550 -2.41 1.72 35.48
C GLY A 550 -3.53 0.72 35.81
N HIS A 551 -3.61 -0.41 35.07
CA HIS A 551 -4.70 -1.39 35.10
C HIS A 551 -6.11 -0.85 34.78
N GLY A 552 -6.21 0.38 34.26
CA GLY A 552 -7.44 1.05 33.91
C GLY A 552 -8.03 0.63 32.55
N ALA A 553 -9.20 1.18 32.22
CA ALA A 553 -9.94 0.84 31.00
C ALA A 553 -9.27 1.26 29.68
N ALA A 554 -8.22 2.09 29.72
CA ALA A 554 -7.41 2.44 28.55
C ALA A 554 -6.82 1.18 27.87
N SER A 555 -6.48 0.17 28.67
CA SER A 555 -6.00 -1.16 28.28
C SER A 555 -6.80 -1.83 27.15
N VAL A 556 -8.11 -1.56 27.07
CA VAL A 556 -9.02 -2.18 26.08
C VAL A 556 -8.66 -1.81 24.64
N VAL A 557 -8.20 -0.58 24.40
CA VAL A 557 -7.97 -0.06 23.03
C VAL A 557 -6.56 0.47 22.80
N ALA A 558 -5.86 0.92 23.86
CA ALA A 558 -4.66 1.73 23.71
C ALA A 558 -3.51 0.96 23.03
N ARG A 559 -3.25 -0.29 23.44
CA ARG A 559 -2.20 -1.11 22.82
C ARG A 559 -2.44 -1.28 21.31
N SER A 560 -3.60 -1.78 20.93
CA SER A 560 -3.94 -2.05 19.53
C SER A 560 -4.00 -0.80 18.67
N LEU A 561 -4.41 0.34 19.23
CA LEU A 561 -4.33 1.64 18.55
C LEU A 561 -2.88 2.01 18.22
N PHE A 562 -1.96 1.94 19.19
CA PHE A 562 -0.55 2.29 18.92
C PHE A 562 0.15 1.26 18.03
N GLU A 563 -0.17 -0.03 18.14
CA GLU A 563 0.34 -1.06 17.20
C GLU A 563 -0.14 -0.79 15.77
N LEU A 564 -1.41 -0.40 15.57
CA LEU A 564 -1.96 -0.04 14.25
C LEU A 564 -1.37 1.28 13.70
N LEU A 565 -0.96 2.21 14.57
CA LEU A 565 -0.20 3.42 14.23
C LEU A 565 1.29 3.14 13.92
N ASN A 566 1.70 1.88 13.77
CA ASN A 566 3.08 1.45 13.49
C ASN A 566 4.07 1.74 14.64
N CYS A 567 3.63 1.56 15.89
CA CYS A 567 4.52 1.60 17.06
C CYS A 567 4.96 0.21 17.54
N GLU A 568 6.21 0.11 17.98
CA GLU A 568 6.68 -0.99 18.82
C GLU A 568 6.26 -0.71 20.28
N VAL A 569 5.18 -1.36 20.74
CA VAL A 569 4.58 -1.08 22.06
C VAL A 569 5.15 -1.99 23.16
N ILE A 570 5.80 -1.38 24.16
CA ILE A 570 6.09 -2.00 25.47
C ILE A 570 4.91 -1.70 26.40
N SER A 571 4.14 -2.72 26.76
CA SER A 571 3.02 -2.60 27.69
C SER A 571 3.48 -2.66 29.16
N GLN A 572 3.06 -1.68 29.96
CA GLN A 572 3.07 -1.71 31.42
C GLN A 572 1.61 -1.64 31.92
N TYR A 573 1.24 -2.52 32.86
CA TYR A 573 -0.07 -2.51 33.54
C TYR A 573 -1.29 -2.36 32.58
N CYS A 574 -1.21 -3.07 31.44
CA CYS A 574 -2.19 -3.07 30.34
C CYS A 574 -3.23 -4.20 30.43
N ASP A 575 -3.26 -4.89 31.57
CA ASP A 575 -4.27 -5.86 31.97
C ASP A 575 -5.28 -5.18 32.90
N VAL A 576 -6.58 -5.30 32.61
CA VAL A 576 -7.63 -4.60 33.38
C VAL A 576 -7.83 -5.28 34.74
N ASP A 577 -7.38 -4.62 35.81
CA ASP A 577 -7.63 -4.99 37.20
C ASP A 577 -8.14 -3.79 38.00
N GLY A 578 -9.42 -3.86 38.38
CA GLY A 578 -10.09 -2.84 39.19
C GLY A 578 -9.56 -2.68 40.62
N ASN A 579 -8.60 -3.49 41.07
CA ASN A 579 -7.86 -3.29 42.31
C ASN A 579 -6.70 -2.27 42.17
N PHE A 580 -6.27 -1.94 40.94
CA PHE A 580 -5.11 -1.11 40.61
C PHE A 580 -3.81 -1.53 41.37
N PRO A 581 -3.36 -2.80 41.26
CA PRO A 581 -2.36 -3.40 42.16
C PRO A 581 -0.93 -2.85 42.02
N ALA A 582 -0.60 -2.16 40.93
CA ALA A 582 0.72 -1.55 40.72
C ALA A 582 0.80 -0.13 41.30
N HIS A 583 -0.08 0.75 40.81
CA HIS A 583 -0.28 2.12 41.26
C HIS A 583 -1.66 2.59 40.79
N HIS A 584 -2.15 3.73 41.29
CA HIS A 584 -3.40 4.30 40.79
C HIS A 584 -3.24 4.82 39.35
N PRO A 585 -4.29 4.73 38.50
CA PRO A 585 -4.29 5.30 37.15
C PRO A 585 -4.52 6.83 37.16
N ASP A 586 -3.63 7.55 37.86
CA ASP A 586 -3.57 9.02 37.89
C ASP A 586 -2.20 9.52 37.40
N PRO A 587 -2.03 9.83 36.10
CA PRO A 587 -0.79 10.37 35.57
C PRO A 587 -0.53 11.84 35.99
N GLY A 588 -1.44 12.46 36.76
CA GLY A 588 -1.21 13.77 37.39
C GLY A 588 -0.30 13.72 38.62
N ASN A 589 -0.09 12.53 39.21
CA ASN A 589 0.89 12.32 40.28
C ASN A 589 2.20 11.76 39.70
N GLU A 590 3.31 12.48 39.90
CA GLU A 590 4.65 12.09 39.43
C GLU A 590 5.09 10.70 39.94
N GLU A 591 4.65 10.28 41.13
CA GLU A 591 5.00 8.96 41.70
C GLU A 591 4.44 7.81 40.85
N ASN A 592 3.23 7.97 40.28
CA ASN A 592 2.62 6.97 39.39
C ASN A 592 3.34 6.85 38.04
N MET A 593 4.18 7.84 37.68
CA MET A 593 4.91 7.87 36.41
C MET A 593 6.32 7.28 36.52
N ALA A 594 6.76 6.88 37.72
CA ALA A 594 8.15 6.52 38.00
C ALA A 594 8.65 5.27 37.24
N GLU A 595 7.82 4.23 37.09
CA GLU A 595 8.18 3.02 36.32
C GLU A 595 8.08 3.22 34.81
N LEU A 596 7.26 4.17 34.33
CA LEU A 596 7.17 4.57 32.92
C LEU A 596 8.39 5.40 32.49
N VAL A 597 8.89 6.31 33.36
CA VAL A 597 10.11 7.12 33.12
C VAL A 597 11.40 6.27 33.11
N LYS A 598 11.33 5.05 33.66
CA LYS A 598 12.44 4.12 33.88
C LYS A 598 12.63 3.09 32.74
N ALA A 599 11.64 2.95 31.86
CA ALA A 599 11.57 1.92 30.80
C ALA A 599 12.07 2.40 29.43
#